data_AF-A0A7X6Q6L2-F1
#
_entry.id   AF-A0A7X6Q6L2-F1
#
_cell.length_a   1.000
_cell.length_b   1.000
_cell.length_c   1.000
_cell.angle_alpha   90.00
_cell.angle_beta   90.00
_cell.angle_gamma   90.00
#
_symmetry.space_group_name_H-M   'P 1'
#
loop_
_entity.id
_entity.type
_entity.pdbx_description
1 polymer ?
#
loop_
_entity_poly.entity_id
_entity_poly.type
_entity_poly.pdbx_seq_one_letter_code
_entity_poly.pdbx_strand_id
1 'polypeptide(L)'
;MRWFQREIATGFQKLLTLRLKNTPADAVIEGTLATWIEATTIDRVWNENTDTERIRSAFRTLCAHSEAWPTISQFLNALPAPEPVPTLPEPRVPPEVALKNLNKIKEMLSKKPIYQELKND
;
A
#
# COMPACT_ATOMS: atom_id res chain seq x y z
N MET A 1 11.40 12.59 -1.21
CA MET A 1 11.63 11.98 -2.54
C MET A 1 13.07 11.52 -2.78
N ARG A 2 14.13 12.30 -2.47
CA ARG A 2 15.54 11.88 -2.74
C ARG A 2 15.92 10.50 -2.17
N TRP A 3 15.40 10.14 -0.99
CA TRP A 3 15.64 8.83 -0.39
C TRP A 3 15.09 7.69 -1.26
N PHE A 4 13.86 7.83 -1.77
CA PHE A 4 13.19 6.80 -2.57
C PHE A 4 13.94 6.54 -3.88
N GLN A 5 14.29 7.61 -4.59
CA GLN A 5 15.08 7.52 -5.82
C GLN A 5 16.41 6.79 -5.61
N ARG A 6 17.09 7.07 -4.48
CA ARG A 6 18.33 6.38 -4.09
C ARG A 6 18.12 4.88 -3.84
N GLU A 7 17.05 4.50 -3.13
CA GLU A 7 16.76 3.09 -2.86
C GLU A 7 16.40 2.33 -4.15
N ILE A 8 15.59 2.92 -5.03
CA ILE A 8 15.29 2.34 -6.35
C ILE A 8 16.58 2.22 -7.20
N ALA A 9 17.39 3.27 -7.28
CA ALA A 9 18.65 3.25 -8.04
C ALA A 9 19.63 2.18 -7.52
N THR A 10 19.75 2.03 -6.20
CA THR A 10 20.59 1.01 -5.56
C THR A 10 20.08 -0.40 -5.89
N GLY A 11 18.76 -0.61 -5.89
CA GLY A 11 18.15 -1.87 -6.32
C GLY A 11 18.37 -2.17 -7.80
N PHE A 12 18.23 -1.17 -8.66
CA PHE A 12 18.51 -1.24 -10.10
C PHE A 12 19.93 -1.68 -10.38
N GLN A 13 20.92 -1.08 -9.70
CA GLN A 13 22.32 -1.46 -9.84
C GLN A 13 22.52 -2.94 -9.54
N LYS A 14 21.90 -3.48 -8.49
CA LYS A 14 21.98 -4.92 -8.18
C LYS A 14 21.43 -5.78 -9.32
N LEU A 15 20.25 -5.46 -9.85
CA LEU A 15 19.68 -6.19 -10.99
C LEU A 15 20.58 -6.13 -12.22
N LEU A 16 21.19 -4.97 -12.50
CA LEU A 16 22.12 -4.79 -13.64
C LEU A 16 23.36 -5.67 -13.52
N THR A 17 23.86 -5.93 -12.30
CA THR A 17 25.01 -6.84 -12.09
C THR A 17 24.70 -8.29 -12.47
N LEU A 18 23.43 -8.69 -12.42
CA LEU A 18 23.00 -10.06 -12.73
C LEU A 18 22.86 -10.31 -14.24
N ARG A 19 22.76 -9.23 -15.06
CA ARG A 19 22.56 -9.29 -16.53
C ARG A 19 21.50 -10.31 -16.94
N LEU A 20 20.35 -10.24 -16.26
CA LEU A 20 19.21 -11.12 -16.51
C LEU A 20 18.70 -11.03 -17.97
N LYS A 21 17.93 -12.03 -18.41
CA LYS A 21 17.24 -11.95 -19.70
C LYS A 21 16.39 -10.67 -19.75
N ASN A 22 16.32 -10.00 -20.90
CA ASN A 22 15.58 -8.74 -21.08
C ASN A 22 16.08 -7.56 -20.21
N THR A 23 17.34 -7.59 -19.74
CA THR A 23 17.96 -6.42 -19.11
C THR A 23 17.95 -5.23 -20.09
N PRO A 24 17.58 -4.02 -19.65
CA PRO A 24 17.63 -2.82 -20.48
C PRO A 24 19.03 -2.60 -21.08
N ALA A 25 19.08 -2.12 -22.32
CA ALA A 25 20.35 -1.75 -22.94
C ALA A 25 21.00 -0.58 -22.18
N ASP A 26 22.33 -0.54 -22.14
CA ASP A 26 23.08 0.44 -21.34
C ASP A 26 22.68 1.90 -21.66
N ALA A 27 22.42 2.19 -22.95
CA ALA A 27 22.00 3.51 -23.43
C ALA A 27 20.62 3.98 -22.91
N VAL A 28 19.79 3.09 -22.38
CA VAL A 28 18.43 3.41 -21.89
C VAL A 28 18.25 3.12 -20.40
N ILE A 29 19.31 2.77 -19.67
CA ILE A 29 19.23 2.46 -18.23
C ILE A 29 18.67 3.65 -17.44
N GLU A 30 19.19 4.86 -17.70
CA GLU A 30 18.75 6.07 -16.97
C GLU A 30 17.27 6.37 -17.21
N GLY A 31 16.82 6.28 -18.47
CA GLY A 31 15.41 6.44 -18.82
C GLY A 31 14.53 5.39 -18.16
N THR A 32 14.98 4.13 -18.15
CA THR A 32 14.25 3.02 -17.51
C THR A 32 14.09 3.25 -16.01
N LEU A 33 15.15 3.70 -15.34
CA LEU A 33 15.13 4.05 -13.92
C LEU A 33 14.14 5.20 -13.65
N ALA A 34 14.17 6.25 -14.47
CA ALA A 34 13.25 7.38 -14.34
C ALA A 34 11.79 6.94 -14.49
N THR A 35 11.48 6.13 -15.51
CA THR A 35 10.13 5.57 -15.72
C THR A 35 9.68 4.70 -14.54
N TRP A 36 10.58 3.92 -13.95
CA TRP A 36 10.25 3.14 -12.76
C TRP A 36 9.92 4.02 -11.55
N ILE A 37 10.72 5.05 -11.29
CA ILE A 37 10.46 5.99 -10.19
C ILE A 37 9.10 6.66 -10.38
N GLU A 38 8.78 7.10 -11.60
CA GLU A 38 7.48 7.70 -11.91
C GLU A 38 6.34 6.69 -11.70
N ALA A 39 6.39 5.56 -12.39
CA ALA A 39 5.31 4.57 -12.39
C ALA A 39 5.05 3.94 -11.02
N THR A 40 6.08 3.79 -10.18
CA THR A 40 5.92 3.27 -8.80
C THR A 40 5.34 4.29 -7.82
N THR A 41 5.17 5.55 -8.24
CA THR A 41 4.56 6.62 -7.43
C THR A 41 3.14 6.96 -7.85
N ILE A 42 2.64 6.39 -8.94
CA ILE A 42 1.24 6.55 -9.34
C ILE A 42 0.34 5.98 -8.24
N ASP A 43 -0.56 6.82 -7.73
CA ASP A 43 -1.51 6.51 -6.65
C ASP A 43 -0.88 5.96 -5.35
N ARG A 44 0.41 6.24 -5.13
CA ARG A 44 1.15 5.72 -3.98
C ARG A 44 2.06 6.77 -3.37
N VAL A 45 1.94 6.92 -2.05
CA VAL A 45 2.86 7.73 -1.25
C VAL A 45 3.79 6.81 -0.48
N TRP A 46 5.09 7.05 -0.59
CA TRP A 46 6.14 6.30 0.10
C TRP A 46 6.58 7.01 1.38
N ASN A 47 6.76 6.26 2.46
CA ASN A 47 7.22 6.73 3.75
C ASN A 47 8.63 6.19 4.04
N GLU A 48 9.60 7.08 4.25
CA GLU A 48 11.01 6.70 4.44
C GLU A 48 11.22 5.75 5.63
N ASN A 49 10.47 5.96 6.72
CA ASN A 49 10.64 5.19 7.95
C ASN A 49 10.14 3.75 7.80
N THR A 50 9.06 3.53 7.05
CA THR A 50 8.43 2.21 6.93
C THR A 50 8.81 1.48 5.65
N ASP A 51 9.12 2.20 4.57
CA ASP A 51 9.27 1.59 3.24
C ASP A 51 10.73 1.37 2.81
N THR A 52 11.70 1.99 3.47
CA THR A 52 13.12 1.81 3.11
C THR A 52 13.54 0.34 3.13
N GLU A 53 13.31 -0.37 4.24
CA GLU A 53 13.66 -1.80 4.32
C GLU A 53 12.73 -2.68 3.48
N ARG A 54 11.46 -2.29 3.29
CA ARG A 54 10.53 -3.02 2.41
C ARG A 54 11.02 -3.02 0.96
N ILE A 55 11.44 -1.85 0.46
CA ILE A 55 11.99 -1.70 -0.89
C ILE A 55 13.30 -2.49 -1.03
N ARG A 56 14.20 -2.38 -0.06
CA ARG A 56 15.46 -3.16 -0.05
C ARG A 56 15.19 -4.66 -0.06
N SER A 57 14.25 -5.12 0.75
CA SER A 57 13.83 -6.53 0.80
C SER A 57 13.25 -6.99 -0.52
N ALA A 58 12.38 -6.19 -1.16
CA ALA A 58 11.83 -6.52 -2.47
C ALA A 58 12.94 -6.73 -3.51
N PHE A 59 13.93 -5.84 -3.58
CA PHE A 59 15.06 -6.03 -4.50
C PHE A 59 15.92 -7.26 -4.16
N ARG A 60 16.13 -7.59 -2.87
CA ARG A 60 16.80 -8.85 -2.48
C ARG A 60 16.02 -10.05 -3.02
N THR A 61 14.70 -10.06 -2.85
CA THR A 61 13.82 -11.10 -3.38
C THR A 61 13.92 -11.20 -4.91
N LEU A 62 13.86 -10.08 -5.62
CA LEU A 62 13.98 -10.07 -7.08
C LEU A 62 15.35 -10.59 -7.53
N CYS A 63 16.43 -10.17 -6.88
CA CYS A 63 17.78 -10.64 -7.23
C CYS A 63 17.94 -12.15 -7.01
N ALA A 64 17.27 -12.71 -6.01
CA ALA A 64 17.38 -14.13 -5.69
C ALA A 64 16.54 -15.04 -6.60
N HIS A 65 15.43 -14.53 -7.16
CA HIS A 65 14.42 -15.39 -7.80
C HIS A 65 14.07 -15.01 -9.26
N SER A 66 14.51 -13.85 -9.77
CA SER A 66 14.16 -13.43 -11.12
C SER A 66 15.07 -14.08 -12.17
N GLU A 67 14.46 -14.77 -13.15
CA GLU A 67 15.20 -15.29 -14.33
C GLU A 67 15.32 -14.27 -15.48
N ALA A 68 14.47 -13.25 -15.46
CA ALA A 68 14.42 -12.15 -16.41
C ALA A 68 14.29 -10.82 -15.68
N TRP A 69 14.59 -9.71 -16.35
CA TRP A 69 14.46 -8.38 -15.80
C TRP A 69 13.02 -8.17 -15.30
N PRO A 70 12.85 -7.83 -14.01
CA PRO A 70 11.54 -7.80 -13.41
C PRO A 70 10.68 -6.67 -13.98
N THR A 71 9.37 -6.85 -13.93
CA THR A 71 8.38 -5.80 -14.17
C THR A 71 8.12 -5.00 -12.90
N ILE A 72 7.55 -3.80 -13.04
CA ILE A 72 7.14 -2.97 -11.89
C ILE A 72 6.12 -3.72 -11.01
N SER A 73 5.20 -4.46 -11.61
CA SER A 73 4.22 -5.26 -10.86
C SER A 73 4.91 -6.34 -10.02
N GLN A 74 5.91 -7.04 -10.56
CA GLN A 74 6.68 -8.02 -9.81
C GLN A 74 7.44 -7.38 -8.64
N PHE A 75 7.99 -6.17 -8.82
CA PHE A 75 8.57 -5.42 -7.72
C PHE A 75 7.56 -5.08 -6.63
N LEU A 76 6.37 -4.58 -6.99
CA LEU A 76 5.32 -4.25 -6.03
C LEU A 76 4.83 -5.49 -5.27
N ASN A 77 4.72 -6.63 -5.95
CA ASN A 77 4.32 -7.90 -5.34
C ASN A 77 5.41 -8.48 -4.42
N ALA A 78 6.68 -8.14 -4.66
CA ALA A 78 7.80 -8.57 -3.82
C ALA A 78 7.96 -7.73 -2.54
N LEU A 79 7.21 -6.63 -2.39
CA LEU A 79 7.23 -5.83 -1.16
C LEU A 79 6.64 -6.64 -0.01
N PRO A 80 7.36 -6.76 1.13
CA PRO A 80 6.77 -7.32 2.34
C PRO A 80 5.49 -6.59 2.73
N ALA A 81 4.55 -7.28 3.38
CA ALA A 81 3.38 -6.65 3.96
C ALA A 81 3.84 -5.50 4.91
N PRO A 82 3.13 -4.36 4.95
CA PRO A 82 3.39 -3.34 5.96
C PRO A 82 3.29 -3.96 7.35
N GLU A 83 4.09 -3.46 8.30
CA GLU A 83 3.92 -3.88 9.69
C GLU A 83 2.47 -3.59 10.13
N PRO A 84 1.82 -4.55 10.83
CA PRO A 84 0.47 -4.34 11.30
C PRO A 84 0.43 -3.15 12.24
N VAL A 85 -0.41 -2.17 11.92
CA VAL A 85 -0.66 -1.05 12.84
C VAL A 85 -1.30 -1.59 14.12
N PRO A 86 -0.89 -1.10 15.31
CA PRO A 86 -1.51 -1.51 16.56
C PRO A 86 -3.03 -1.34 16.49
N THR A 87 -3.77 -2.40 16.78
CA THR A 87 -5.22 -2.33 16.87
C THR A 87 -5.59 -1.34 17.97
N LEU A 88 -6.50 -0.40 17.67
CA LEU A 88 -7.04 0.47 18.69
C LEU A 88 -7.72 -0.38 19.77
N PRO A 89 -7.54 -0.05 21.06
CA PRO A 89 -8.27 -0.75 22.11
C PRO A 89 -9.78 -0.61 21.88
N GLU A 90 -10.54 -1.65 22.24
CA GLU A 90 -11.99 -1.58 22.18
C GLU A 90 -12.50 -0.34 22.94
N PRO A 91 -13.46 0.42 22.39
CA PRO A 91 -14.02 1.57 23.08
C PRO A 91 -14.61 1.14 24.42
N ARG A 92 -14.05 1.65 25.52
CA ARG A 92 -14.63 1.43 26.85
C ARG A 92 -15.85 2.32 27.02
N VAL A 93 -17.04 1.78 26.75
CA VAL A 93 -18.31 2.49 26.98
C VAL A 93 -18.78 2.24 28.41
N PRO A 94 -18.94 3.27 29.27
CA PRO A 94 -19.52 3.10 30.60
C PRO A 94 -20.95 2.54 30.51
N PRO A 95 -21.41 1.70 31.47
CA PRO A 95 -22.74 1.08 31.42
C PRO A 95 -23.88 2.08 31.26
N GLU A 96 -23.81 3.24 31.91
CA GLU A 96 -24.82 4.30 31.81
C GLU A 96 -24.91 4.88 30.40
N VAL A 97 -23.76 5.07 29.75
CA VAL A 97 -23.67 5.57 28.37
C VAL A 97 -24.22 4.52 27.40
N ALA A 98 -23.90 3.24 27.62
CA ALA A 98 -24.44 2.14 26.82
C ALA A 98 -25.97 2.08 26.92
N LEU A 99 -26.53 2.21 28.13
CA LEU A 99 -27.97 2.22 28.34
C LEU A 99 -28.65 3.41 27.67
N LYS A 100 -28.06 4.61 27.78
CA LYS A 100 -28.55 5.82 27.10
C LYS A 100 -28.54 5.65 25.58
N ASN A 101 -27.48 5.05 25.03
CA ASN A 101 -27.37 4.78 23.59
C ASN A 101 -28.42 3.76 23.14
N LEU A 102 -28.65 2.69 23.89
CA LEU A 102 -29.69 1.70 23.60
C LEU A 102 -31.09 2.31 23.58
N ASN A 103 -31.40 3.17 24.56
CA ASN A 103 -32.69 3.86 24.60
C ASN A 103 -32.87 4.80 23.40
N LYS A 104 -31.81 5.52 23.00
CA LYS A 104 -31.84 6.39 21.82
C LYS A 104 -32.04 5.60 20.52
N ILE A 105 -31.38 4.44 20.39
CA ILE A 105 -31.55 3.54 19.24
C ILE A 105 -32.99 3.02 19.21
N LYS A 106 -33.54 2.59 20.35
CA LYS A 106 -34.93 2.13 20.45
C LYS A 106 -35.93 3.22 20.04
N GLU A 107 -35.69 4.46 20.45
CA GLU A 107 -36.51 5.60 20.03
C GLU A 107 -36.44 5.83 18.51
N MET A 108 -35.23 5.80 17.93
CA MET A 108 -35.04 5.95 16.47
C MET A 108 -35.76 4.86 15.68
N LEU A 109 -35.68 3.61 16.12
CA LEU A 109 -36.33 2.47 15.47
C LEU A 109 -37.85 2.47 15.65
N SER A 110 -38.37 3.12 16.70
CA SER A 110 -39.81 3.25 16.93
C SER A 110 -40.47 4.32 16.06
N LYS A 111 -39.70 5.24 15.47
CA LYS A 111 -40.23 6.23 14.53
C LYS A 111 -40.59 5.55 13.21
N LYS A 112 -41.78 5.84 12.71
CA LYS A 112 -42.31 5.23 11.48
C LYS A 112 -41.37 5.56 10.32
N PRO A 113 -40.94 4.58 9.50
CA PRO A 113 -40.04 4.85 8.40
C PRO A 113 -40.73 5.72 7.34
N ILE A 114 -40.02 6.76 6.91
CA ILE A 114 -40.51 7.81 5.98
C ILE A 114 -41.09 7.22 4.67
N TYR A 115 -40.60 6.07 4.23
CA TYR A 115 -41.08 5.40 3.01
C TYR A 115 -42.48 4.77 3.10
N GLN A 116 -43.07 4.68 4.31
CA GLN A 116 -44.45 4.21 4.46
C GLN A 116 -45.50 5.28 4.18
N GLU A 117 -45.12 6.56 4.12
CA GLU A 117 -46.02 7.67 3.78
C GLU A 117 -46.17 7.83 2.26
N LEU A 118 -45.25 7.29 1.46
CA LEU A 118 -45.27 7.35 -0.01
C LEU A 118 -46.19 6.34 -0.70
N LYS A 119 -46.97 5.54 0.05
CA LYS A 119 -47.86 4.49 -0.50
C LYS A 119 -49.35 4.82 -0.47
N ASN A 120 -49.72 6.02 -0.02
CA ASN A 120 -51.13 6.42 0.13
C ASN A 120 -51.56 7.59 -0.77
N ASP A 121 -50.77 7.94 -1.79
CA ASP A 121 -51.15 8.88 -2.87
C ASP A 121 -51.37 8.13 -4.20
#